data_AF-A0A498QED2-F1
#
_entry.id   AF-A0A498QED2-F1
#
_cell.length_a   1.000
_cell.length_b   1.000
_cell.length_c   1.000
_cell.angle_alpha   90.00
_cell.angle_beta   90.00
_cell.angle_gamma   90.00
#
_symmetry.space_group_name_H-M   'P 1'
#
loop_
_entity.id
_entity.type
_entity.pdbx_description
1 polymer ?
#
loop_
_entity_poly.entity_id
_entity_poly.type
_entity_poly.pdbx_seq_one_letter_code
_entity_poly.pdbx_strand_id
1 'polypeptide(L)'
;MFVEFGELLARHVDDAAAVTLVIPVDMAEAVRRREGGMPYTAQRGSGIVSARTMCLPDGRVDVILNPGWLAAFDTEDHARHAMQDIRRCLIHEAQHAIMCQRGSDFDAYAFGAEEGATNREFARIAALVCDEHRAEWQAIQFTEHSPTTADAAVAVLDALGDQLAAAVDTYRSGPNGPEADFDLARAVLTACGHFWTQVGYWAAQYRVDDASIADLPTEINDLRLWQRYAGDLWARLQASLRVLPVEDLATDPETLCTAMRHVASALRSSLETIGFRYEDTDTGPIFRVTGSDFPHG
;
A
#
# COMPACT_ATOMS: atom_id res chain seq x y z
N MET A 1 26.60 -10.70 -0.23
CA MET A 1 25.42 -9.93 -0.68
C MET A 1 24.21 -10.81 -0.95
N PHE A 2 24.08 -11.52 -2.08
CA PHE A 2 22.85 -12.30 -2.35
C PHE A 2 22.58 -13.45 -1.38
N VAL A 3 23.64 -14.17 -0.99
CA VAL A 3 23.55 -15.21 0.05
C VAL A 3 23.06 -14.60 1.38
N GLU A 4 23.55 -13.40 1.73
CA GLU A 4 23.16 -12.70 2.95
C GLU A 4 21.69 -12.25 2.92
N PHE A 5 21.15 -11.89 1.75
CA PHE A 5 19.73 -11.57 1.58
C PHE A 5 18.85 -12.80 1.73
N GLY A 6 19.25 -13.93 1.14
CA GLY A 6 18.56 -15.21 1.31
C GLY A 6 18.58 -15.66 2.78
N GLU A 7 19.72 -15.56 3.46
CA GLU A 7 19.86 -15.88 4.89
C GLU A 7 19.08 -14.91 5.80
N LEU A 8 18.98 -13.64 5.43
CA LEU A 8 18.13 -12.68 6.14
C LEU A 8 16.66 -13.09 6.02
N LEU A 9 16.17 -13.32 4.80
CA LEU A 9 14.79 -13.72 4.55
C LEU A 9 14.45 -15.04 5.26
N ALA A 10 15.30 -16.05 5.13
CA ALA A 10 15.11 -17.36 5.75
C ALA A 10 15.01 -17.32 7.29
N ARG A 11 15.60 -16.30 7.95
CA ARG A 11 15.51 -16.12 9.41
C ARG A 11 14.23 -15.42 9.86
N HIS A 12 13.47 -14.83 8.94
CA HIS A 12 12.31 -14.01 9.24
C HIS A 12 11.00 -14.59 8.70
N VAL A 13 11.01 -15.85 8.24
CA VAL A 13 9.80 -16.58 7.78
C VAL A 13 9.62 -17.86 8.59
N ASP A 14 8.41 -18.42 8.60
CA ASP A 14 8.13 -19.65 9.38
C ASP A 14 8.70 -20.90 8.71
N ASP A 15 8.51 -21.04 7.40
CA ASP A 15 9.08 -22.13 6.59
C ASP A 15 9.95 -21.59 5.46
N ALA A 16 11.26 -21.53 5.69
CA ALA A 16 12.22 -21.07 4.69
C ALA A 16 12.30 -21.97 3.46
N ALA A 17 11.92 -23.25 3.54
CA ALA A 17 11.95 -24.16 2.39
C ALA A 17 10.82 -23.85 1.39
N ALA A 18 9.75 -23.20 1.85
CA ALA A 18 8.63 -22.75 1.02
C ALA A 18 8.85 -21.36 0.40
N VAL A 19 9.88 -20.61 0.79
CA VAL A 19 10.12 -19.22 0.36
C VAL A 19 11.32 -19.13 -0.58
N THR A 20 11.15 -18.46 -1.72
CA THR A 20 12.23 -18.21 -2.68
C THR A 20 12.46 -16.71 -2.85
N LEU A 21 13.70 -16.27 -2.65
CA LEU A 21 14.13 -14.91 -3.03
C LEU A 21 14.42 -14.90 -4.55
N VAL A 22 13.74 -14.02 -5.27
CA VAL A 22 13.87 -13.84 -6.72
C VAL A 22 14.39 -12.45 -7.01
N ILE A 23 15.52 -12.35 -7.69
CA ILE A 23 16.07 -11.06 -8.18
C ILE A 23 16.07 -11.13 -9.71
N PRO A 24 14.99 -10.68 -10.37
CA PRO A 24 14.88 -10.75 -11.82
C PRO A 24 15.65 -9.62 -12.50
N VAL A 25 15.87 -9.74 -13.81
CA VAL A 25 16.36 -8.61 -14.63
C VAL A 25 15.29 -7.53 -14.80
N ASP A 26 14.02 -7.95 -14.86
CA ASP A 26 12.85 -7.07 -14.95
C ASP A 26 11.81 -7.56 -13.92
N MET A 27 11.59 -6.73 -12.90
CA MET A 27 10.62 -7.01 -11.84
C MET A 27 9.20 -7.08 -12.39
N ALA A 28 8.84 -6.17 -13.29
CA ALA A 28 7.49 -6.11 -13.79
C ALA A 28 7.15 -7.36 -14.61
N GLU A 29 8.07 -7.80 -15.47
CA GLU A 29 7.93 -9.05 -16.20
C GLU A 29 7.88 -10.28 -15.28
N ALA A 30 8.72 -10.32 -14.23
CA ALA A 30 8.72 -11.42 -13.28
C ALA A 30 7.37 -11.57 -12.54
N VAL A 31 6.75 -10.44 -12.18
CA VAL A 31 5.42 -10.40 -11.56
C VAL A 31 4.35 -10.83 -12.57
N ARG A 32 4.32 -10.24 -13.78
CA ARG A 32 3.33 -10.57 -14.82
C ARG A 32 3.27 -12.07 -15.13
N ARG A 33 4.41 -12.74 -15.20
CA ARG A 33 4.48 -14.19 -15.47
C ARG A 33 3.80 -15.03 -14.39
N ARG A 34 3.78 -14.56 -13.16
CA ARG A 34 3.15 -15.24 -12.01
C ARG A 34 1.67 -14.89 -11.88
N GLU A 35 1.28 -13.66 -12.22
CA GLU A 35 -0.11 -13.20 -12.21
C GLU A 35 -0.90 -13.54 -13.50
N GLY A 36 -0.44 -14.50 -14.29
CA GLY A 36 -1.16 -14.93 -15.49
C GLY A 36 -1.24 -13.90 -16.62
N GLY A 37 -0.27 -12.99 -16.71
CA GLY A 37 -0.15 -12.00 -17.79
C GLY A 37 -0.94 -10.70 -17.58
N MET A 38 -1.49 -10.47 -16.38
CA MET A 38 -2.14 -9.21 -16.03
C MET A 38 -1.17 -8.03 -16.18
N PRO A 39 -1.63 -6.84 -16.65
CA PRO A 39 -0.77 -5.67 -16.74
C PRO A 39 -0.20 -5.29 -15.36
N TYR A 40 1.12 -5.11 -15.28
CA TYR A 40 1.81 -4.70 -14.07
C TYR A 40 2.93 -3.72 -14.40
N THR A 41 3.06 -2.68 -13.56
CA THR A 41 4.16 -1.71 -13.54
C THR A 41 4.76 -1.66 -12.14
N ALA A 42 6.05 -1.36 -12.03
CA ALA A 42 6.72 -1.11 -10.75
C ALA A 42 6.61 0.36 -10.29
N GLN A 43 6.14 1.29 -11.13
CA GLN A 43 6.00 2.70 -10.75
C GLN A 43 4.80 2.91 -9.81
N ARG A 44 4.97 3.70 -8.74
CA ARG A 44 3.96 4.00 -7.71
C ARG A 44 4.01 5.48 -7.31
N GLY A 45 3.39 6.36 -8.09
CA GLY A 45 3.42 7.80 -7.78
C GLY A 45 4.86 8.33 -7.74
N SER A 46 5.25 8.88 -6.60
CA SER A 46 6.61 9.38 -6.33
C SER A 46 7.67 8.28 -6.16
N GLY A 47 7.27 7.01 -6.04
CA GLY A 47 8.16 5.89 -5.75
C GLY A 47 8.16 4.77 -6.79
N ILE A 48 9.00 3.77 -6.51
CA ILE A 48 9.08 2.50 -7.24
C ILE A 48 8.89 1.34 -6.25
N VAL A 49 8.25 0.25 -6.68
CA VAL A 49 8.11 -0.95 -5.88
C VAL A 49 9.50 -1.53 -5.61
N SER A 50 9.87 -1.66 -4.33
CA SER A 50 11.16 -2.18 -3.89
C SER A 50 11.21 -3.71 -3.91
N ALA A 51 10.13 -4.37 -3.51
CA ALA A 51 9.95 -5.80 -3.63
C ALA A 51 8.46 -6.15 -3.69
N ARG A 52 8.16 -7.41 -3.98
CA ARG A 52 6.79 -7.94 -3.96
C ARG A 52 6.79 -9.40 -3.55
N THR A 53 6.01 -9.72 -2.53
CA THR A 53 5.69 -11.10 -2.14
C THR A 53 4.53 -11.64 -2.96
N MET A 54 4.67 -12.89 -3.42
CA MET A 54 3.66 -13.59 -4.22
C MET A 54 3.43 -15.00 -3.69
N CYS A 55 2.23 -15.24 -3.18
CA CYS A 55 1.74 -16.57 -2.83
C CYS A 55 1.38 -17.35 -4.09
N LEU A 56 1.97 -18.53 -4.26
CA LEU A 56 1.71 -19.40 -5.40
C LEU A 56 0.63 -20.44 -5.03
N PRO A 57 -0.15 -20.95 -6.00
CA PRO A 57 -1.21 -21.94 -5.75
C PRO A 57 -0.72 -23.27 -5.16
N ASP A 58 0.58 -23.57 -5.29
CA ASP A 58 1.21 -24.78 -4.73
C ASP A 58 1.71 -24.59 -3.29
N GLY A 59 1.41 -23.45 -2.66
CA GLY A 59 1.81 -23.11 -1.29
C GLY A 59 3.23 -22.54 -1.17
N ARG A 60 3.97 -22.39 -2.28
CA ARG A 60 5.25 -21.68 -2.27
C ARG A 60 5.04 -20.17 -2.27
N VAL A 61 6.03 -19.45 -1.78
CA VAL A 61 6.04 -17.98 -1.75
C VAL A 61 7.28 -17.47 -2.46
N ASP A 62 7.09 -16.59 -3.44
CA ASP A 62 8.18 -15.89 -4.11
C ASP A 62 8.28 -14.46 -3.58
N VAL A 63 9.44 -14.08 -3.04
CA VAL A 63 9.76 -12.69 -2.69
C VAL A 63 10.61 -12.11 -3.82
N ILE A 64 10.04 -11.19 -4.59
CA ILE A 64 10.66 -10.62 -5.79
C ILE A 64 11.27 -9.26 -5.45
N LEU A 65 12.59 -9.18 -5.35
CA LEU A 65 13.32 -7.93 -5.06
C LEU A 65 13.63 -7.17 -6.36
N ASN A 66 13.41 -5.86 -6.37
CA ASN A 66 13.69 -5.01 -7.52
C ASN A 66 15.21 -4.98 -7.84
N PRO A 67 15.64 -5.30 -9.07
CA PRO A 67 17.06 -5.27 -9.43
C PRO A 67 17.68 -3.87 -9.41
N GLY A 68 16.88 -2.81 -9.39
CA GLY A 68 17.36 -1.42 -9.26
C GLY A 68 18.23 -1.21 -8.02
N TRP A 69 18.02 -1.99 -6.95
CA TRP A 69 18.88 -2.00 -5.77
C TRP A 69 20.34 -2.34 -6.07
N LEU A 70 20.62 -3.08 -7.15
CA LEU A 70 21.99 -3.43 -7.55
C LEU A 70 22.80 -2.23 -8.01
N ALA A 71 22.15 -1.20 -8.54
CA ALA A 71 22.81 0.05 -8.93
C ALA A 71 23.17 0.92 -7.71
N ALA A 72 22.58 0.67 -6.54
CA ALA A 72 22.85 1.45 -5.34
C ALA A 72 24.22 1.13 -4.68
N PHE A 73 24.95 0.14 -5.20
CA PHE A 73 26.25 -0.29 -4.69
C PHE A 73 27.46 0.39 -5.36
N ASP A 74 27.24 1.48 -6.11
CA ASP A 74 28.30 2.19 -6.84
C ASP A 74 29.29 2.94 -5.93
N THR A 75 28.91 3.28 -4.70
CA THR A 75 29.80 3.88 -3.67
C THR A 75 29.58 3.25 -2.30
N GLU A 76 30.58 3.33 -1.41
CA GLU A 76 30.51 2.71 -0.08
C GLU A 76 29.41 3.32 0.83
N ASP A 77 29.20 4.64 0.77
CA ASP A 77 28.15 5.31 1.54
C ASP A 77 26.75 5.07 0.95
N HIS A 78 26.60 4.96 -0.37
CA HIS A 78 25.33 4.54 -0.98
C HIS A 78 25.04 3.07 -0.65
N ALA A 79 26.06 2.21 -0.67
CA ALA A 79 25.92 0.80 -0.32
C ALA A 79 25.42 0.60 1.12
N ARG A 80 25.85 1.43 2.08
CA ARG A 80 25.41 1.32 3.48
C ARG A 80 23.93 1.65 3.66
N HIS A 81 23.48 2.79 3.11
CA HIS A 81 22.06 3.18 3.19
C HIS A 81 21.18 2.20 2.41
N ALA A 82 21.59 1.83 1.19
CA ALA A 82 20.88 0.83 0.40
C ALA A 82 20.76 -0.52 1.12
N MET A 83 21.78 -0.93 1.87
CA MET A 83 21.74 -2.16 2.67
C MET A 83 20.70 -2.08 3.80
N GLN A 84 20.55 -0.92 4.44
CA GLN A 84 19.52 -0.70 5.46
C GLN A 84 18.11 -0.77 4.85
N ASP A 85 17.91 -0.13 3.69
CA ASP A 85 16.63 -0.14 2.98
C ASP A 85 16.26 -1.54 2.47
N ILE A 86 17.22 -2.26 1.87
CA ILE A 86 17.01 -3.65 1.42
C ILE A 86 16.70 -4.54 2.61
N ARG A 87 17.36 -4.33 3.76
CA ARG A 87 17.08 -5.11 4.98
C ARG A 87 15.66 -4.87 5.48
N ARG A 88 15.22 -3.61 5.59
CA ARG A 88 13.84 -3.27 5.97
C ARG A 88 12.84 -3.88 5.00
N CYS A 89 13.11 -3.73 3.69
CA CYS A 89 12.28 -4.28 2.62
C CYS A 89 12.17 -5.81 2.73
N LEU A 90 13.27 -6.55 2.91
CA LEU A 90 13.22 -8.01 3.05
C LEU A 90 12.48 -8.46 4.30
N ILE A 91 12.57 -7.73 5.41
CA ILE A 91 11.81 -8.05 6.63
C ILE A 91 10.31 -7.75 6.44
N HIS A 92 9.99 -6.66 5.76
CA HIS A 92 8.63 -6.32 5.36
C HIS A 92 8.01 -7.43 4.49
N GLU A 93 8.72 -7.86 3.45
CA GLU A 93 8.26 -8.97 2.59
C GLU A 93 8.20 -10.31 3.34
N ALA A 94 9.12 -10.56 4.28
CA ALA A 94 9.07 -11.74 5.13
C ALA A 94 7.77 -11.79 5.93
N GLN A 95 7.26 -10.65 6.39
CA GLN A 95 5.99 -10.59 7.10
C GLN A 95 4.80 -10.92 6.18
N HIS A 96 4.79 -10.46 4.92
CA HIS A 96 3.80 -10.94 3.95
C HIS A 96 3.90 -12.44 3.72
N ALA A 97 5.12 -12.99 3.64
CA ALA A 97 5.31 -14.43 3.48
C ALA A 97 4.79 -15.22 4.70
N ILE A 98 5.02 -14.74 5.92
CA ILE A 98 4.46 -15.36 7.13
C ILE A 98 2.92 -15.30 7.09
N MET A 99 2.35 -14.14 6.76
CA MET A 99 0.89 -13.98 6.69
C MET A 99 0.30 -14.97 5.69
N CYS A 100 0.94 -15.15 4.54
CA CYS A 100 0.56 -16.15 3.55
C CYS A 100 0.68 -17.60 4.06
N GLN A 101 1.81 -17.94 4.69
CA GLN A 101 2.06 -19.29 5.24
C GLN A 101 1.04 -19.68 6.32
N ARG A 102 0.58 -18.69 7.10
CA ARG A 102 -0.44 -18.87 8.13
C ARG A 102 -1.86 -18.71 7.61
N GLY A 103 -2.02 -18.34 6.33
CA GLY A 103 -3.30 -17.95 5.75
C GLY A 103 -3.93 -16.75 6.47
N SER A 104 -3.15 -15.88 7.10
CA SER A 104 -3.61 -14.70 7.85
C SER A 104 -3.58 -13.40 7.04
N ASP A 105 -3.27 -13.46 5.74
CA ASP A 105 -3.43 -12.33 4.82
C ASP A 105 -4.91 -12.13 4.45
N PHE A 106 -5.23 -10.97 3.90
CA PHE A 106 -6.61 -10.68 3.53
C PHE A 106 -7.05 -11.35 2.21
N ASP A 107 -6.11 -11.83 1.40
CA ASP A 107 -6.42 -12.63 0.21
C ASP A 107 -7.05 -13.99 0.60
N ALA A 108 -6.66 -14.58 1.74
CA ALA A 108 -7.13 -15.87 2.23
C ALA A 108 -8.59 -15.90 2.73
N TYR A 109 -9.12 -14.78 3.22
CA TYR A 109 -10.47 -14.72 3.82
C TYR A 109 -11.54 -14.09 2.94
N ALA A 110 -11.23 -13.96 1.65
CA ALA A 110 -12.13 -13.61 0.57
C ALA A 110 -12.77 -12.22 0.70
N PHE A 111 -12.18 -11.29 -0.05
CA PHE A 111 -12.94 -10.25 -0.74
C PHE A 111 -14.14 -10.84 -1.50
N GLY A 112 -15.30 -10.19 -1.41
CA GLY A 112 -16.45 -10.49 -2.27
C GLY A 112 -17.76 -10.82 -1.57
N ALA A 113 -17.78 -10.96 -0.24
CA ALA A 113 -19.02 -10.96 0.52
C ALA A 113 -19.70 -9.58 0.55
N GLU A 114 -18.94 -8.52 0.27
CA GLU A 114 -19.45 -7.15 0.19
C GLU A 114 -20.35 -6.98 -1.05
N GLU A 115 -21.60 -6.56 -0.81
CA GLU A 115 -22.57 -6.31 -1.86
C GLU A 115 -22.21 -5.03 -2.64
N GLY A 116 -22.29 -5.05 -3.97
CA GLY A 116 -21.95 -3.89 -4.80
C GLY A 116 -20.48 -3.81 -5.25
N ALA A 117 -20.24 -3.25 -6.44
CA ALA A 117 -18.91 -3.15 -7.03
C ALA A 117 -18.03 -2.14 -6.27
N THR A 118 -18.63 -1.03 -5.83
CA THR A 118 -17.93 0.00 -5.05
C THR A 118 -17.45 -0.56 -3.71
N ASN A 119 -18.28 -1.29 -2.98
CA ASN A 119 -17.89 -1.87 -1.69
C ASN A 119 -16.75 -2.87 -1.86
N ARG A 120 -16.80 -3.73 -2.88
CA ARG A 120 -15.70 -4.67 -3.19
C ARG A 120 -14.39 -3.96 -3.48
N GLU A 121 -14.43 -2.87 -4.23
CA GLU A 121 -13.22 -2.12 -4.58
C GLU A 121 -12.59 -1.45 -3.35
N PHE A 122 -13.39 -0.82 -2.48
CA PHE A 122 -12.87 -0.26 -1.24
C PHE A 122 -12.38 -1.32 -0.26
N ALA A 123 -13.04 -2.49 -0.20
CA ALA A 123 -12.57 -3.61 0.61
C ALA A 123 -11.19 -4.09 0.13
N ARG A 124 -11.02 -4.26 -1.19
CA ARG A 124 -9.74 -4.64 -1.81
C ARG A 124 -8.61 -3.69 -1.44
N ILE A 125 -8.84 -2.38 -1.54
CA ILE A 125 -7.82 -1.38 -1.22
C ILE A 125 -7.59 -1.32 0.31
N ALA A 126 -8.63 -1.44 1.11
CA ALA A 126 -8.51 -1.42 2.57
C ALA A 126 -7.67 -2.57 3.11
N ALA A 127 -7.87 -3.77 2.59
CA ALA A 127 -7.05 -4.91 2.96
C ALA A 127 -5.59 -4.76 2.56
N LEU A 128 -5.31 -4.22 1.37
CA LEU A 128 -3.95 -3.85 1.00
C LEU A 128 -3.35 -2.93 2.07
N VAL A 129 -4.05 -1.85 2.43
CA VAL A 129 -3.59 -0.94 3.51
C VAL A 129 -3.39 -1.67 4.84
N CYS A 130 -4.26 -2.60 5.22
CA CYS A 130 -4.12 -3.38 6.45
C CYS A 130 -2.91 -4.32 6.43
N ASP A 131 -2.69 -5.07 5.37
CA ASP A 131 -1.54 -5.98 5.26
C ASP A 131 -0.22 -5.22 5.18
N GLU A 132 -0.19 -4.13 4.42
CA GLU A 132 0.95 -3.22 4.29
C GLU A 132 1.29 -2.56 5.65
N HIS A 133 0.27 -2.17 6.43
CA HIS A 133 0.47 -1.66 7.80
C HIS A 133 1.08 -2.72 8.72
N ARG A 134 0.58 -3.97 8.68
CA ARG A 134 1.10 -5.08 9.50
C ARG A 134 2.54 -5.45 9.12
N ALA A 135 2.82 -5.51 7.82
CA ALA A 135 4.15 -5.76 7.27
C ALA A 135 5.15 -4.68 7.68
N GLU A 136 4.76 -3.42 7.55
CA GLU A 136 5.60 -2.29 7.91
C GLU A 136 5.83 -2.18 9.41
N TRP A 137 4.80 -2.45 10.24
CA TRP A 137 4.97 -2.50 11.69
C TRP A 137 6.04 -3.51 12.08
N GLN A 138 6.00 -4.71 11.50
CA GLN A 138 7.02 -5.71 11.79
C GLN A 138 8.40 -5.24 11.35
N ALA A 139 8.53 -4.67 10.15
CA ALA A 139 9.82 -4.22 9.63
C ALA A 139 10.50 -3.17 10.53
N ILE A 140 9.74 -2.23 11.10
CA ILE A 140 10.30 -1.21 12.00
C ILE A 140 10.73 -1.76 13.37
N GLN A 141 10.22 -2.91 13.81
CA GLN A 141 10.70 -3.54 15.05
C GLN A 141 12.12 -4.10 14.93
N PHE A 142 12.57 -4.41 13.72
CA PHE A 142 13.87 -5.05 13.45
C PHE A 142 14.88 -4.15 12.74
N THR A 143 14.49 -2.91 12.44
CA THR A 143 15.33 -1.95 11.74
C THR A 143 15.38 -0.61 12.46
N GLU A 144 16.25 0.29 12.01
CA GLU A 144 16.31 1.63 12.55
C GLU A 144 14.97 2.35 12.30
N HIS A 145 14.40 2.88 13.38
CA HIS A 145 13.15 3.59 13.32
C HIS A 145 13.39 5.01 12.77
N SER A 146 13.02 5.22 11.51
CA SER A 146 13.05 6.52 10.85
C SER A 146 11.62 6.93 10.48
N PRO A 147 10.93 7.71 11.34
CA PRO A 147 9.57 8.15 11.05
C PRO A 147 9.55 9.14 9.89
N THR A 148 8.41 9.20 9.21
CA THR A 148 8.20 10.08 8.07
C THR A 148 8.43 11.55 8.42
N THR A 149 9.14 12.25 7.54
CA THR A 149 9.42 13.69 7.62
C THR A 149 8.38 14.52 6.88
N ALA A 150 8.33 15.82 7.15
CA ALA A 150 7.46 16.75 6.42
C ALA A 150 7.75 16.77 4.91
N ASP A 151 9.02 16.77 4.51
CA ASP A 151 9.41 16.77 3.09
C ASP A 151 8.95 15.48 2.37
N ALA A 152 9.06 14.33 3.04
CA ALA A 152 8.58 13.06 2.48
C ALA A 152 7.04 13.05 2.36
N ALA A 153 6.33 13.59 3.35
CA ALA A 153 4.88 13.75 3.30
C ALA A 153 4.45 14.67 2.15
N VAL A 154 5.13 15.82 1.97
CA VAL A 154 4.89 16.75 0.86
C VAL A 154 5.08 16.05 -0.48
N ALA A 155 6.18 15.32 -0.69
CA ALA A 155 6.44 14.63 -1.95
C ALA A 155 5.36 13.61 -2.33
N VAL A 156 4.79 12.90 -1.35
CA VAL A 156 3.66 11.96 -1.59
C VAL A 156 2.37 12.71 -1.92
N LEU A 157 2.09 13.81 -1.21
CA LEU A 157 0.88 14.60 -1.40
C LEU A 157 0.89 15.39 -2.72
N ASP A 158 2.06 15.88 -3.14
CA ASP A 158 2.27 16.52 -4.44
C ASP A 158 2.05 15.52 -5.57
N ALA A 159 2.67 14.34 -5.47
CA ALA A 159 2.47 13.28 -6.46
C ALA A 159 0.99 12.87 -6.57
N LEU A 160 0.26 12.82 -5.45
CA LEU A 160 -1.19 12.61 -5.48
C LEU A 160 -1.89 13.74 -6.25
N GLY A 161 -1.61 15.00 -5.92
CA GLY A 161 -2.19 16.17 -6.59
C GLY A 161 -1.97 16.14 -8.11
N ASP A 162 -0.73 15.90 -8.54
CA ASP A 162 -0.32 15.78 -9.95
C ASP A 162 -1.10 14.67 -10.66
N GLN A 163 -1.19 13.49 -10.05
CA GLN A 163 -1.88 12.34 -10.63
C GLN A 163 -3.38 12.58 -10.77
N LEU A 164 -4.01 13.21 -9.76
CA LEU A 164 -5.43 13.53 -9.80
C LEU A 164 -5.74 14.61 -10.84
N ALA A 165 -4.90 15.65 -10.93
CA ALA A 165 -4.99 16.67 -11.96
C ALA A 165 -4.89 16.06 -13.36
N ALA A 166 -3.87 15.22 -13.61
CA ALA A 166 -3.69 14.54 -14.88
C ALA A 166 -4.85 13.60 -15.25
N ALA A 167 -5.39 12.86 -14.27
CA ALA A 167 -6.55 11.98 -14.49
C ALA A 167 -7.80 12.78 -14.90
N VAL A 168 -8.07 13.90 -14.22
CA VAL A 168 -9.22 14.76 -14.51
C VAL A 168 -9.05 15.51 -15.84
N ASP A 169 -7.85 15.98 -16.16
CA ASP A 169 -7.57 16.64 -17.44
C ASP A 169 -7.71 15.67 -18.62
N THR A 170 -7.24 14.42 -18.45
CA THR A 170 -7.44 13.35 -19.44
C THR A 170 -8.93 13.06 -19.62
N TYR A 171 -9.68 12.93 -18.53
CA TYR A 171 -11.13 12.71 -18.58
C TYR A 171 -11.88 13.85 -19.27
N ARG A 172 -11.53 15.11 -19.00
CA ARG A 172 -12.17 16.30 -19.60
C ARG A 172 -11.82 16.51 -21.07
N SER A 173 -10.63 16.10 -21.50
CA SER A 173 -10.16 16.26 -22.88
C SER A 173 -10.47 15.05 -23.78
N GLY A 174 -10.81 13.92 -23.18
CA GLY A 174 -11.17 12.68 -23.87
C GLY A 174 -12.58 12.68 -24.46
N PRO A 175 -12.90 11.70 -25.32
CA PRO A 175 -14.25 11.49 -25.82
C PRO A 175 -15.20 11.08 -24.69
N ASN A 176 -16.38 11.70 -24.64
CA ASN A 176 -17.44 11.29 -23.70
C ASN A 176 -17.94 9.89 -24.07
N GLY A 177 -17.79 8.93 -23.16
CA GLY A 177 -18.29 7.57 -23.32
C GLY A 177 -18.20 6.76 -22.03
N PRO A 178 -18.87 5.60 -21.95
CA PRO A 178 -18.87 4.76 -20.74
C PRO A 178 -17.47 4.31 -20.29
N GLU A 179 -16.52 4.19 -21.22
CA GLU A 179 -15.13 3.87 -20.92
C GLU A 179 -14.40 5.01 -20.19
N ALA A 180 -14.80 6.28 -20.40
CA ALA A 180 -14.16 7.43 -19.78
C ALA A 180 -14.37 7.46 -18.26
N ASP A 181 -15.58 7.13 -17.78
CA ASP A 181 -15.88 7.04 -16.35
C ASP A 181 -15.08 5.89 -15.69
N PHE A 182 -14.95 4.76 -16.39
CA PHE A 182 -14.17 3.62 -15.93
C PHE A 182 -12.68 3.95 -15.85
N ASP A 183 -12.12 4.59 -16.88
CA ASP A 183 -10.71 4.98 -16.90
C ASP A 183 -10.39 6.06 -15.86
N LEU A 184 -11.30 7.02 -15.65
CA LEU A 184 -11.19 8.00 -14.58
C LEU A 184 -11.19 7.30 -13.21
N ALA A 185 -12.16 6.42 -12.95
CA ALA A 185 -12.24 5.68 -11.70
C ALA A 185 -10.95 4.89 -11.43
N ARG A 186 -10.46 4.17 -12.44
CA ARG A 186 -9.22 3.39 -12.37
C ARG A 186 -8.01 4.28 -12.06
N ALA A 187 -7.86 5.41 -12.75
CA ALA A 187 -6.73 6.32 -12.55
C ALA A 187 -6.74 6.94 -11.14
N VAL A 188 -7.90 7.44 -10.70
CA VAL A 188 -8.07 8.07 -9.39
C VAL A 188 -7.88 7.06 -8.27
N LEU A 189 -8.55 5.90 -8.32
CA LEU A 189 -8.41 4.87 -7.29
C LEU A 189 -7.00 4.29 -7.22
N THR A 190 -6.26 4.25 -8.34
CA THR A 190 -4.84 3.86 -8.33
C THR A 190 -4.00 4.90 -7.58
N ALA A 191 -4.17 6.20 -7.88
CA ALA A 191 -3.45 7.28 -7.21
C ALA A 191 -3.78 7.33 -5.71
N CYS A 192 -5.08 7.30 -5.37
CA CYS A 192 -5.54 7.25 -3.99
C CYS A 192 -5.08 5.98 -3.27
N GLY A 193 -5.10 4.80 -3.91
CA GLY A 193 -4.62 3.55 -3.32
C GLY A 193 -3.14 3.61 -2.91
N HIS A 194 -2.28 4.19 -3.76
CA HIS A 194 -0.88 4.43 -3.40
C HIS A 194 -0.75 5.38 -2.21
N PHE A 195 -1.46 6.51 -2.24
CA PHE A 195 -1.48 7.47 -1.15
C PHE A 195 -1.95 6.84 0.18
N TRP A 196 -3.08 6.13 0.17
CA TRP A 196 -3.63 5.49 1.36
C TRP A 196 -2.71 4.41 1.93
N THR A 197 -2.00 3.67 1.07
CA THR A 197 -0.97 2.72 1.50
C THR A 197 0.18 3.43 2.21
N GLN A 198 0.65 4.57 1.68
CA GLN A 198 1.67 5.40 2.35
C GLN A 198 1.19 5.91 3.71
N VAL A 199 -0.06 6.36 3.82
CA VAL A 199 -0.62 6.75 5.13
C VAL A 199 -0.69 5.55 6.09
N GLY A 200 -0.97 4.34 5.58
CA GLY A 200 -0.89 3.09 6.34
C GLY A 200 0.51 2.79 6.89
N TYR A 201 1.56 3.01 6.08
CA TYR A 201 2.96 2.91 6.53
C TYR A 201 3.28 3.95 7.59
N TRP A 202 2.84 5.20 7.41
CA TRP A 202 3.03 6.25 8.42
C TRP A 202 2.34 5.85 9.73
N ALA A 203 1.11 5.34 9.66
CA ALA A 203 0.41 4.82 10.84
C ALA A 203 1.19 3.68 11.52
N ALA A 204 1.89 2.82 10.77
CA ALA A 204 2.75 1.79 11.35
C ALA A 204 3.98 2.41 12.03
N GLN A 205 4.64 3.38 11.38
CA GLN A 205 5.79 4.09 11.94
C GLN A 205 5.44 4.82 13.24
N TYR A 206 4.26 5.43 13.33
CA TYR A 206 3.81 6.13 14.54
C TYR A 206 3.12 5.21 15.55
N ARG A 207 2.98 3.91 15.27
CA ARG A 207 2.45 2.94 16.23
C ARG A 207 3.42 2.77 17.39
N VAL A 208 2.90 2.69 18.61
CA VAL A 208 3.71 2.55 19.83
C VAL A 208 3.54 1.16 20.42
N ASP A 209 2.32 0.63 20.37
CA ASP A 209 1.95 -0.70 20.79
C ASP A 209 0.71 -1.18 20.02
N ASP A 210 0.16 -2.31 20.44
CA ASP A 210 -0.97 -2.92 19.75
C ASP A 210 -2.26 -2.07 19.77
N ALA A 211 -2.38 -1.15 20.71
CA ALA A 211 -3.59 -0.36 20.95
C ALA A 211 -3.45 1.13 20.62
N SER A 212 -2.23 1.60 20.33
CA SER A 212 -1.95 3.03 20.20
C SER A 212 -1.05 3.39 19.02
N ILE A 213 -1.46 4.46 18.35
CA ILE A 213 -0.71 5.15 17.31
C ILE A 213 -0.57 6.59 17.77
N ALA A 214 0.66 7.11 17.82
CA ALA A 214 0.96 8.47 18.24
C ALA A 214 0.42 9.50 17.25
N ASP A 215 0.26 10.73 17.74
CA ASP A 215 -0.06 11.88 16.89
C ASP A 215 1.14 12.22 15.99
N LEU A 216 0.84 12.76 14.82
CA LEU A 216 1.87 13.25 13.91
C LEU A 216 2.53 14.52 14.45
N PRO A 217 3.82 14.75 14.11
CA PRO A 217 4.49 16.01 14.37
C PRO A 217 3.73 17.18 13.76
N THR A 218 3.74 18.32 14.46
CA THR A 218 3.03 19.54 14.04
C THR A 218 3.48 20.00 12.66
N GLU A 219 4.75 19.78 12.32
CA GLU A 219 5.34 20.11 11.01
C GLU A 219 4.67 19.39 9.85
N ILE A 220 4.03 18.23 10.08
CA ILE A 220 3.24 17.50 9.09
C ILE A 220 1.78 17.95 9.14
N ASN A 221 1.20 18.03 10.34
CA ASN A 221 -0.21 18.40 10.52
C ASN A 221 -0.56 19.80 10.00
N ASP A 222 0.40 20.73 10.06
CA ASP A 222 0.21 22.11 9.61
C ASP A 222 0.46 22.30 8.11
N LEU A 223 0.90 21.26 7.39
CA LEU A 223 1.05 21.34 5.94
C LEU A 223 -0.32 21.57 5.28
N ARG A 224 -0.41 22.57 4.41
CA ARG A 224 -1.66 22.87 3.67
C ARG A 224 -2.14 21.66 2.87
N LEU A 225 -1.24 20.93 2.24
CA LEU A 225 -1.57 19.72 1.48
C LEU A 225 -2.04 18.59 2.39
N TRP A 226 -1.48 18.48 3.60
CA TRP A 226 -1.93 17.50 4.60
C TRP A 226 -3.37 17.76 4.99
N GLN A 227 -3.70 19.00 5.36
CA GLN A 227 -5.06 19.39 5.71
C GLN A 227 -6.04 19.16 4.55
N ARG A 228 -5.58 19.31 3.31
CA ARG A 228 -6.39 19.11 2.11
C ARG A 228 -6.72 17.65 1.81
N TYR A 229 -5.75 16.75 1.96
CA TYR A 229 -5.88 15.36 1.48
C TYR A 229 -5.91 14.30 2.59
N ALA A 230 -5.17 14.53 3.68
CA ALA A 230 -4.88 13.52 4.70
C ALA A 230 -5.52 13.80 6.07
N GLY A 231 -5.76 15.06 6.44
CA GLY A 231 -6.14 15.45 7.80
C GLY A 231 -7.34 14.66 8.37
N ASP A 232 -8.48 14.69 7.67
CA ASP A 232 -9.69 13.96 8.09
C ASP A 232 -9.53 12.43 7.98
N LEU A 233 -8.73 11.97 7.01
CA LEU A 233 -8.43 10.55 6.83
C LEU A 233 -7.61 10.02 8.01
N TRP A 234 -6.58 10.75 8.44
CA TRP A 234 -5.61 10.31 9.44
C TRP A 234 -6.31 9.90 10.73
N ALA A 235 -7.17 10.75 11.30
CA ALA A 235 -7.88 10.44 12.54
C ALA A 235 -8.75 9.17 12.41
N ARG A 236 -9.39 8.98 11.25
CA ARG A 236 -10.24 7.79 10.99
C ARG A 236 -9.40 6.54 10.78
N LEU A 237 -8.29 6.65 10.05
CA LEU A 237 -7.40 5.54 9.75
C LEU A 237 -6.66 5.11 11.01
N GLN A 238 -6.16 6.04 11.82
CA GLN A 238 -5.56 5.79 13.14
C GLN A 238 -6.53 5.02 14.04
N ALA A 239 -7.79 5.47 14.12
CA ALA A 239 -8.82 4.80 14.92
C ALA A 239 -9.17 3.39 14.41
N SER A 240 -9.02 3.14 13.11
CA SER A 240 -9.31 1.86 12.47
C SER A 240 -8.12 0.89 12.54
N LEU A 241 -6.90 1.38 12.37
CA LEU A 241 -5.68 0.57 12.38
C LEU A 241 -5.21 0.23 13.80
N ARG A 242 -5.49 1.07 14.80
CA ARG A 242 -5.17 0.73 16.21
C ARG A 242 -5.90 -0.52 16.73
N VAL A 243 -7.00 -0.93 16.09
CA VAL A 243 -7.73 -2.15 16.45
C VAL A 243 -7.35 -3.34 15.57
N LEU A 244 -6.49 -3.13 14.57
CA LEU A 244 -5.94 -4.18 13.74
C LEU A 244 -4.80 -4.86 14.52
N PRO A 245 -4.89 -6.17 14.79
CA PRO A 245 -3.79 -6.90 15.42
C PRO A 245 -2.63 -7.03 14.44
N VAL A 246 -1.43 -6.66 14.90
CA VAL A 246 -0.21 -6.73 14.07
C VAL A 246 0.78 -7.77 14.59
N GLU A 247 0.78 -8.05 15.90
CA GLU A 247 1.66 -9.05 16.53
C GLU A 247 1.07 -10.46 16.45
N ASP A 248 -0.24 -10.59 16.74
CA ASP A 248 -0.94 -11.87 16.72
C ASP A 248 -1.44 -12.22 15.31
N LEU A 249 -0.65 -13.00 14.58
CA LEU A 249 -1.02 -13.51 13.27
C LEU A 249 -1.95 -14.74 13.33
N ALA A 250 -2.32 -15.22 14.52
CA ALA A 250 -3.38 -16.20 14.71
C ALA A 250 -4.76 -15.55 14.96
N THR A 251 -4.85 -14.23 14.79
CA THR A 251 -6.10 -13.46 14.93
C THR A 251 -7.22 -14.07 14.09
N ASP A 252 -8.40 -14.14 14.71
CA ASP A 252 -9.60 -14.63 14.07
C ASP A 252 -9.97 -13.79 12.82
N PRO A 253 -10.31 -14.42 11.68
CA PRO A 253 -10.61 -13.71 10.44
C PRO A 253 -11.72 -12.67 10.56
N GLU A 254 -12.71 -12.87 11.42
CA GLU A 254 -13.80 -11.91 11.62
C GLU A 254 -13.30 -10.58 12.20
N THR A 255 -12.28 -10.65 13.06
CA THR A 255 -11.63 -9.47 13.64
C THR A 255 -10.88 -8.68 12.57
N LEU A 256 -10.11 -9.38 11.72
CA LEU A 256 -9.42 -8.78 10.57
C LEU A 256 -10.42 -8.14 9.60
N CYS A 257 -11.49 -8.85 9.23
CA CYS A 257 -12.54 -8.31 8.36
C CYS A 257 -13.22 -7.07 8.93
N THR A 258 -13.45 -7.04 10.25
CA THR A 258 -14.04 -5.88 10.93
C THR A 258 -13.13 -4.65 10.85
N ALA A 259 -11.83 -4.82 11.13
CA ALA A 259 -10.86 -3.75 10.99
C ALA A 259 -10.76 -3.23 9.54
N MET A 260 -10.73 -4.15 8.57
CA MET A 260 -10.73 -3.81 7.14
C MET A 260 -11.97 -3.01 6.72
N ARG A 261 -13.17 -3.35 7.22
CA ARG A 261 -14.39 -2.58 6.91
C ARG A 261 -14.32 -1.15 7.45
N HIS A 262 -13.75 -0.94 8.64
CA HIS A 262 -13.53 0.41 9.18
C HIS A 262 -12.54 1.19 8.32
N VAL A 263 -11.44 0.55 7.89
CA VAL A 263 -10.50 1.15 6.94
C VAL A 263 -11.20 1.49 5.62
N ALA A 264 -11.96 0.57 5.02
CA ALA A 264 -12.71 0.80 3.78
C ALA A 264 -13.66 1.99 3.88
N SER A 265 -14.35 2.14 5.02
CA SER A 265 -15.20 3.31 5.29
C SER A 265 -14.38 4.60 5.38
N ALA A 266 -13.20 4.58 5.99
CA ALA A 266 -12.30 5.74 6.05
C ALA A 266 -11.79 6.13 4.66
N LEU A 267 -11.40 5.15 3.83
CA LEU A 267 -10.96 5.37 2.46
C LEU A 267 -12.06 5.98 1.59
N ARG A 268 -13.31 5.52 1.73
CA ARG A 268 -14.46 6.11 1.03
C ARG A 268 -14.67 7.57 1.39
N SER A 269 -14.68 7.89 2.68
CA SER A 269 -14.79 9.27 3.13
C SER A 269 -13.61 10.13 2.66
N SER A 270 -12.40 9.58 2.61
CA SER A 270 -11.25 10.26 2.04
C SER A 270 -11.44 10.57 0.56
N LEU A 271 -11.95 9.63 -0.24
CA LEU A 271 -12.24 9.86 -1.66
C LEU A 271 -13.22 11.04 -1.85
N GLU A 272 -14.26 11.10 -1.02
CA GLU A 272 -15.24 12.20 -1.02
C GLU A 272 -14.59 13.54 -0.65
N THR A 273 -13.76 13.58 0.39
CA THR A 273 -13.00 14.79 0.78
C THR A 273 -12.01 15.22 -0.32
N ILE A 274 -11.39 14.27 -1.02
CA ILE A 274 -10.49 14.55 -2.15
C ILE A 274 -11.26 15.19 -3.32
N GLY A 275 -12.55 14.87 -3.49
CA GLY A 275 -13.41 15.48 -4.51
C GLY A 275 -13.92 14.49 -5.55
N PHE A 276 -14.08 13.22 -5.18
CA PHE A 276 -14.68 12.20 -6.04
C PHE A 276 -15.75 11.41 -5.30
N ARG A 277 -16.69 10.83 -6.04
CA ARG A 277 -17.75 9.99 -5.49
C ARG A 277 -17.88 8.73 -6.32
N TYR A 278 -17.88 7.58 -5.65
CA TYR A 278 -18.04 6.27 -6.29
C TYR A 278 -19.21 5.53 -5.62
N GLU A 279 -20.25 5.21 -6.38
CA GLU A 279 -21.51 4.67 -5.85
C GLU A 279 -22.07 3.59 -6.75
N ASP A 280 -22.61 2.53 -6.16
CA ASP A 280 -23.43 1.56 -6.87
C ASP A 280 -24.84 2.15 -7.14
N THR A 281 -25.33 2.01 -8.37
CA THR A 281 -26.69 2.38 -8.77
C THR A 281 -27.38 1.20 -9.44
N ASP A 282 -28.69 1.30 -9.71
CA ASP A 282 -29.47 0.27 -10.40
C ASP A 282 -28.89 -0.09 -11.78
N THR A 283 -28.16 0.82 -12.42
CA THR A 283 -27.52 0.62 -13.73
C THR A 283 -26.05 0.20 -13.66
N GLY A 284 -25.51 0.00 -12.45
CA GLY A 284 -24.10 -0.30 -12.21
C GLY A 284 -23.38 0.82 -11.44
N PRO A 285 -22.07 0.68 -11.21
CA PRO A 285 -21.30 1.66 -10.46
C PRO A 285 -21.07 2.95 -11.27
N ILE A 286 -21.18 4.11 -10.62
CA ILE A 286 -20.96 5.42 -11.21
C ILE A 286 -19.85 6.14 -10.45
N PHE A 287 -18.86 6.66 -11.19
CA PHE A 287 -17.77 7.47 -10.66
C PHE A 287 -17.92 8.93 -11.09
N ARG A 288 -17.84 9.88 -10.16
CA ARG A 288 -18.08 11.31 -10.44
C ARG A 288 -16.99 12.18 -9.83
N VAL A 289 -16.63 13.23 -10.56
CA VAL A 289 -15.84 14.35 -10.06
C VAL A 289 -16.78 15.31 -9.32
N THR A 290 -16.55 15.54 -8.03
CA THR A 290 -17.33 16.46 -7.18
C THR A 290 -16.54 17.72 -6.80
N GLY A 291 -15.21 17.69 -6.90
CA GLY A 291 -14.31 18.83 -6.72
C GLY A 291 -13.31 18.95 -7.88
N SER A 292 -12.73 20.14 -8.08
CA SER A 292 -11.84 20.41 -9.22
C SER A 292 -10.50 21.04 -8.85
N ASP A 293 -10.20 21.15 -7.55
CA ASP A 293 -8.93 21.67 -7.06
C ASP A 293 -8.09 20.52 -6.48
N PHE A 294 -7.00 20.22 -7.19
CA PHE A 294 -5.99 19.22 -6.84
C PHE A 294 -4.65 19.94 -6.64
N PRO A 295 -4.48 20.69 -5.53
CA PRO A 295 -3.26 21.43 -5.29
C PRO A 295 -2.06 20.47 -5.21
N HIS A 296 -0.96 20.93 -5.77
CA HIS A 296 0.38 20.35 -5.77
C HIS A 296 1.38 21.51 -5.69
N GLY A 297 2.55 21.25 -5.12
CA GLY A 297 3.63 22.21 -4.85
C GLY A 297 4.42 22.66 -6.06
#